data_AF-X0WM28-F1
#
_entry.id   AF-X0WM28-F1
#
_cell.length_a   1.000
_cell.length_b   1.000
_cell.length_c   1.000
_cell.angle_alpha   90.00
_cell.angle_beta   90.00
_cell.angle_gamma   90.00
#
_symmetry.space_group_name_H-M   'P 1'
#
loop_
_entity.id
_entity.type
_entity.pdbx_description
1 polymer ?
#
loop_
_entity_poly.entity_id
_entity_poly.type
_entity_poly.pdbx_seq_one_letter_code
_entity_poly.pdbx_strand_id
1 'polypeptide(L)' 'MVDPIYDEIKGHVDRIRLVDTHEHLIPERERLKSDVDVLATFFSHYASSDLRSAGMTEGELRKIRDPS' A
#
# COMPACT_ATOMS: atom_id res chain seq x y z
N MET A 1 26.40 5.51 11.06
CA MET A 1 26.12 4.49 12.08
C MET A 1 24.74 4.80 12.62
N VAL A 2 23.84 3.82 12.64
CA VAL A 2 22.54 3.99 13.28
C VAL A 2 22.77 4.03 14.80
N ASP A 3 22.04 4.89 15.50
CA ASP A 3 22.14 5.05 16.94
C ASP A 3 21.75 3.73 17.64
N PRO A 4 22.58 3.14 18.52
CA PRO A 4 22.25 1.91 19.24
C PRO A 4 20.92 1.99 20.01
N ILE A 5 20.57 3.18 20.52
CA ILE A 5 19.30 3.41 21.22
C ILE A 5 18.13 3.34 20.22
N TYR A 6 18.32 3.86 19.01
CA TYR A 6 17.31 3.76 17.95
C TYR A 6 17.03 2.29 17.59
N ASP A 7 18.07 1.47 17.43
CA ASP A 7 17.92 0.05 17.10
C ASP A 7 17.22 -0.73 18.22
N GLU A 8 17.52 -0.42 19.48
CA GLU A 8 16.83 -1.00 20.64
C GLU A 8 15.33 -0.66 20.63
N ILE A 9 14.98 0.62 20.51
CA ILE A 9 13.59 1.08 20.48
C ILE A 9 12.86 0.48 19.28
N LYS A 10 13.46 0.53 18.09
CA LYS A 10 12.88 -0.04 16.87
C LYS A 10 12.60 -1.53 17.06
N GLY A 11 13.54 -2.28 17.64
CA GLY A 11 13.37 -3.69 17.94
C GLY A 11 12.18 -3.96 18.86
N HIS A 12 11.94 -3.10 19.87
CA HIS A 12 10.76 -3.20 20.71
C HIS A 12 9.47 -2.88 19.96
N VAL A 13 9.45 -1.81 19.15
CA VAL A 13 8.27 -1.38 18.37
C VAL A 13 7.87 -2.40 17.31
N ASP A 14 8.83 -2.95 16.57
CA ASP A 14 8.58 -3.92 15.50
C ASP A 14 7.89 -5.21 16.00
N ARG A 15 8.08 -5.56 17.29
CA ARG A 15 7.45 -6.74 17.91
C ARG A 15 6.02 -6.50 18.37
N ILE A 16 5.56 -5.25 18.40
CA ILE A 16 4.19 -4.91 18.80
C ILE A 16 3.24 -5.40 17.71
N ARG A 17 2.22 -6.17 18.09
CA ARG A 17 1.18 -6.61 17.17
C ARG A 17 0.49 -5.36 16.57
N LEU A 18 0.51 -5.26 15.25
CA LEU A 18 -0.29 -4.27 14.54
C LEU A 18 -1.78 -4.59 14.73
N VAL A 19 -2.53 -3.61 15.21
CA VAL A 19 -3.99 -3.66 15.30
C VAL A 19 -4.51 -2.54 14.42
N ASP A 20 -4.94 -2.90 13.21
CA ASP A 20 -5.58 -1.97 12.30
C ASP A 20 -7.05 -1.81 12.69
N THR A 21 -7.44 -0.60 13.06
CA THR A 21 -8.81 -0.25 13.44
C THR A 21 -9.59 0.44 12.32
N HIS A 22 -8.92 0.91 11.26
CA HIS A 22 -9.56 1.62 10.16
C HIS A 22 -8.68 1.64 8.91
N GLU A 23 -9.13 0.93 7.87
CA GLU A 23 -8.59 1.01 6.52
C GLU A 23 -9.72 1.00 5.48
N HIS A 24 -9.41 1.46 4.27
CA HIS A 24 -10.32 1.42 3.13
C HIS A 24 -9.97 0.30 2.14
N LEU A 25 -9.10 -0.63 2.53
CA LEU A 25 -8.77 -1.81 1.73
C LEU A 25 -9.81 -2.90 1.95
N ILE A 26 -9.92 -3.78 0.96
CA ILE A 26 -10.68 -5.02 1.09
C ILE A 26 -10.06 -5.86 2.23
N PRO A 27 -10.87 -6.52 3.07
CA PRO A 27 -10.34 -7.35 4.15
C PRO A 27 -9.32 -8.36 3.65
N GLU A 28 -8.18 -8.47 4.32
CA GLU A 28 -7.05 -9.31 3.88
C GLU A 28 -7.48 -10.76 3.56
N ARG A 29 -8.35 -11.33 4.40
CA ARG A 29 -8.88 -12.69 4.22
C ARG A 29 -9.70 -12.86 2.93
N GLU A 30 -10.30 -11.78 2.43
CA GLU A 30 -11.02 -11.76 1.16
C GLU A 30 -10.07 -11.50 0.00
N ARG A 31 -9.14 -10.56 0.16
CA ARG A 31 -8.09 -10.25 -0.84
C ARG A 31 -7.25 -11.47 -1.21
N LEU A 32 -6.92 -12.33 -0.24
CA LEU A 32 -6.15 -13.56 -0.48
C LEU A 32 -6.92 -14.66 -1.23
N LYS A 33 -8.22 -14.48 -1.51
CA LYS A 33 -9.02 -15.43 -2.31
C LYS A 33 -8.97 -15.14 -3.81
N SER A 34 -8.41 -14.01 -4.22
CA SER A 34 -8.20 -13.61 -5.62
C SER A 34 -6.71 -13.51 -5.93
N ASP A 35 -6.37 -13.32 -7.20
CA ASP A 35 -5.00 -12.96 -7.57
C ASP A 35 -4.62 -11.63 -6.92
N VAL A 36 -3.42 -11.63 -6.32
CA VAL A 36 -2.91 -10.49 -5.56
C VAL A 36 -2.14 -9.57 -6.50
N ASP A 37 -2.72 -8.41 -6.79
CA ASP A 37 -2.05 -7.32 -7.53
C ASP A 37 -1.88 -6.08 -6.64
N VAL A 38 -0.62 -5.76 -6.35
CA VAL A 38 -0.22 -4.61 -5.52
C VAL A 38 -0.58 -3.28 -6.19
N LEU A 39 -0.50 -3.19 -7.52
CA LEU A 39 -0.82 -1.97 -8.25
C LEU A 39 -2.33 -1.75 -8.26
N ALA A 40 -3.11 -2.78 -8.56
CA ALA A 40 -4.57 -2.69 -8.47
C ALA A 40 -5.04 -2.31 -7.04
N THR A 41 -4.38 -2.86 -6.01
CA THR A 41 -4.72 -2.62 -4.60
C THR A 41 -4.38 -1.20 -4.14
N PHE A 42 -3.18 -0.68 -4.46
CA PHE A 42 -2.70 0.59 -3.90
C PHE A 42 -2.78 1.77 -4.88
N PHE A 43 -2.64 1.57 -6.19
CA PHE A 43 -2.64 2.70 -7.15
C PHE A 43 -4.04 3.25 -7.41
N SER A 44 -5.07 2.45 -7.16
CA SER A 44 -6.46 2.90 -7.19
C SER A 44 -6.71 4.08 -6.25
N HIS A 45 -6.06 4.15 -5.10
CA HIS A 45 -6.37 5.13 -4.05
C HIS A 45 -5.22 6.06 -3.64
N TYR A 46 -3.96 5.65 -3.80
CA TYR A 46 -2.83 6.40 -3.23
C TYR A 46 -2.03 7.21 -4.24
N ALA A 47 -1.82 6.68 -5.45
CA ALA A 47 -0.89 7.27 -6.42
C ALA A 47 -1.56 8.04 -7.57
N SER A 48 -2.89 7.98 -7.70
CA SER A 48 -3.56 8.48 -8.90
C SER A 48 -3.43 9.98 -9.11
N SER A 49 -3.54 10.77 -8.04
CA SER A 49 -3.43 12.23 -8.12
C SER A 49 -2.01 12.64 -8.49
N ASP A 50 -1.00 11.99 -7.91
CA ASP A 50 0.41 12.28 -8.19
C ASP A 50 0.76 11.94 -9.65
N LEU A 51 0.35 10.76 -10.11
CA LEU A 51 0.60 10.32 -11.49
C LEU A 51 -0.11 11.22 -12.51
N ARG A 52 -1.39 11.58 -12.27
CA ARG A 52 -2.13 12.50 -13.14
C ARG A 52 -1.48 13.88 -13.17
N SER A 53 -1.00 14.37 -12.03
CA SER A 53 -0.33 15.68 -11.92
C SER A 53 1.06 15.69 -12.56
N ALA A 54 1.74 14.54 -12.57
CA ALA A 54 3.00 14.32 -13.27
C ALA A 54 2.86 14.13 -14.79
N GLY A 55 1.63 14.15 -15.32
CA GLY A 55 1.35 14.09 -16.76
C GLY A 55 0.81 12.76 -17.27
N MET A 56 0.52 11.80 -16.40
CA MET A 56 -0.14 10.55 -16.81
C MET A 56 -1.55 10.84 -17.33
N THR A 57 -1.90 10.22 -18.46
CA THR A 57 -3.23 10.32 -19.05
C THR A 57 -4.25 9.45 -18.30
N GLU A 58 -5.53 9.75 -18.48
CA GLU A 58 -6.61 8.92 -17.93
C GLU A 58 -6.66 7.51 -18.57
N GLY A 59 -6.13 7.34 -19.78
CA GLY A 59 -6.03 6.03 -20.42
C GLY A 59 -4.96 5.16 -19.77
N GLU A 60 -3.79 5.73 -19.52
CA GLU A 60 -2.69 5.06 -18.80
C GLU A 60 -3.09 4.72 -17.36
N LEU A 61 -3.74 5.66 -16.66
CA LEU A 61 -4.23 5.42 -15.30
C LEU A 61 -5.25 4.28 -15.25
N ARG A 62 -6.15 4.18 -16.23
CA ARG A 62 -7.07 3.05 -16.33
C ARG A 62 -6.35 1.74 -16.59
N LYS A 63 -5.35 1.74 -17.48
CA LYS A 63 -4.57 0.54 -17.81
C LYS A 63 -3.81 -0.01 -16.59
N ILE A 64 -3.17 0.83 -15.79
CA ILE A 64 -2.39 0.37 -14.62
C ILE A 64 -3.27 -0.03 -13.43
N ARG A 65 -4.58 0.24 -13.50
CA ARG A 65 -5.59 -0.16 -12.51
C ARG A 65 -6.39 -1.39 -12.94
N ASP A 66 -6.18 -1.87 -14.17
CA ASP A 66 -6.89 -3.03 -14.69
C ASP A 66 -6.22 -4.30 -14.17
N PRO A 67 -6.91 -5.13 -13.37
CA PRO A 67 -6.38 -6.40 -12.88
C PRO A 67 -6.47 -7.54 -13.92
N SER A 68 -6.94 -7.26 -15.14
CA SER A 68 -7.24 -8.27 -16.19
C SER A 68 -6.13 -8.43 -17.23
#